data_AF-A0AAX2L4I0-F1
#
_entry.id   AF-A0AAX2L4I0-F1
#
_cell.length_a   1.000
_cell.length_b   1.000
_cell.length_c   1.000
_cell.angle_alpha   90.00
_cell.angle_beta   90.00
_cell.angle_gamma   90.00
#
_symmetry.space_group_name_H-M   'P 1'
#
loop_
_entity.id
_entity.type
_entity.pdbx_description
1 polymer ?
#
loop_
_entity_poly.entity_id
_entity_poly.type
_entity_poly.pdbx_seq_one_letter_code
_entity_poly.pdbx_strand_id
1 'polypeptide(L)' 'MFSQLRMREEQALLAQDYALETARAEGIEQGLERGKVEGRVFAFLDMVRQGLLTSEVAGQQLGMTVAEFEALL' A
#
# COMPACT_ATOMS: atom_id res chain seq x y z
N MET A 1 -14.47 -41.56 -21.65
CA MET A 1 -14.68 -40.14 -21.96
C MET A 1 -14.82 -39.23 -20.71
N PHE A 2 -14.28 -39.62 -19.53
CA PHE A 2 -14.42 -38.84 -18.29
C PHE A 2 -13.17 -38.03 -17.89
N SER A 3 -12.05 -38.18 -18.60
CA SER A 3 -10.76 -37.60 -18.22
C SER A 3 -10.60 -36.12 -18.59
N GLN A 4 -11.10 -35.68 -19.74
CA GLN A 4 -10.93 -34.28 -20.17
C GLN A 4 -11.78 -33.28 -19.39
N LEU A 5 -12.98 -33.69 -18.94
CA LEU A 5 -13.84 -32.83 -18.12
C LEU A 5 -13.22 -32.63 -16.73
N ARG A 6 -12.78 -33.71 -16.08
CA ARG A 6 -12.07 -33.63 -14.79
C ARG A 6 -10.79 -32.81 -14.85
N MET A 7 -9.99 -32.96 -15.92
CA MET A 7 -8.80 -32.13 -16.12
C MET A 7 -9.13 -30.64 -16.26
N ARG A 8 -10.25 -30.28 -16.91
CA ARG A 8 -10.68 -28.88 -17.02
C ARG A 8 -11.21 -28.32 -15.71
N GLU A 9 -11.95 -29.12 -14.94
CA GLU A 9 -12.42 -28.75 -13.60
C GLU A 9 -11.24 -28.52 -12.66
N GLU A 10 -10.25 -29.41 -12.66
CA GLU A 10 -9.01 -29.26 -11.88
C GLU A 10 -8.22 -28.01 -12.31
N GLN A 11 -8.09 -27.75 -13.61
CA GLN A 11 -7.42 -26.53 -14.10
C GLN A 11 -8.14 -25.24 -13.72
N ALA A 12 -9.48 -25.25 -13.76
CA ALA A 12 -10.27 -24.09 -13.36
C ALA A 12 -10.15 -23.82 -11.85
N LEU A 13 -10.10 -24.87 -11.03
CA LEU A 13 -9.87 -24.78 -9.59
C LEU A 13 -8.49 -24.19 -9.29
N LEU A 14 -7.45 -24.69 -9.95
CA LEU A 14 -6.07 -24.18 -9.79
C LEU A 14 -5.93 -22.72 -10.25
N ALA A 15 -6.58 -22.34 -11.34
CA ALA A 15 -6.57 -20.96 -11.82
C ALA A 15 -7.28 -20.01 -10.84
N GLN A 16 -8.37 -20.47 -10.21
CA GLN A 16 -9.08 -19.73 -9.17
C GLN A 16 -8.20 -19.55 -7.92
N ASP A 17 -7.57 -20.61 -7.45
CA ASP A 17 -6.66 -20.55 -6.29
C ASP A 17 -5.48 -19.63 -6.57
N TYR A 18 -4.88 -19.70 -7.76
CA TYR A 18 -3.80 -18.81 -8.17
C TYR A 18 -4.23 -17.34 -8.21
N ALA A 19 -5.43 -17.05 -8.75
CA ALA A 19 -5.96 -15.69 -8.78
C ALA A 19 -6.23 -15.14 -7.37
N LEU A 20 -6.74 -15.98 -6.46
CA LEU A 20 -7.00 -15.61 -5.08
C LEU A 20 -5.71 -15.32 -4.31
N GLU A 21 -4.70 -16.19 -4.44
CA GLU A 21 -3.40 -16.00 -3.79
C GLU A 21 -2.67 -14.76 -4.34
N THR A 22 -2.79 -14.50 -5.65
CA THR A 22 -2.23 -13.29 -6.28
C THR A 22 -2.92 -12.03 -5.74
N ALA A 23 -4.26 -12.00 -5.73
CA ALA A 23 -5.01 -10.86 -5.19
C ALA A 23 -4.69 -10.59 -3.71
N ARG A 24 -4.47 -11.65 -2.92
CA ARG A 24 -4.06 -11.53 -1.52
C ARG A 24 -2.65 -10.98 -1.38
N ALA A 25 -1.70 -11.48 -2.18
CA ALA A 25 -0.32 -11.01 -2.17
C ALA A 25 -0.24 -9.53 -2.57
N GLU A 26 -0.90 -9.15 -3.67
CA GLU A 26 -0.96 -7.77 -4.14
C GLU A 26 -1.62 -6.85 -3.10
N GLY A 27 -2.70 -7.30 -2.46
CA GLY A 27 -3.38 -6.53 -1.40
C GLY A 27 -2.50 -6.30 -0.18
N ILE A 28 -1.70 -7.29 0.23
CA ILE A 28 -0.74 -7.17 1.34
C ILE A 28 0.40 -6.22 0.96
N GLU A 29 0.95 -6.35 -0.25
CA GLU A 29 2.02 -5.50 -0.74
C GLU A 29 1.59 -4.04 -0.81
N GLN A 30 0.44 -3.77 -1.43
CA GLN A 30 -0.14 -2.43 -1.49
C GLN A 30 -0.45 -1.88 -0.09
N GLY A 31 -1.00 -2.70 0.80
CA GLY A 31 -1.27 -2.31 2.19
C GLY A 31 0.01 -1.96 2.96
N LEU A 32 1.10 -2.71 2.74
CA LEU A 32 2.39 -2.46 3.37
C LEU A 32 3.08 -1.21 2.80
N GLU A 33 3.07 -1.02 1.49
CA GLU A 33 3.60 0.19 0.85
C GLU A 33 2.84 1.42 1.32
N ARG A 34 1.51 1.36 1.31
CA ARG A 34 0.66 2.45 1.80
C ARG A 34 0.91 2.73 3.28
N GLY A 35 0.98 1.69 4.12
CA GLY A 35 1.29 1.84 5.54
C GLY A 35 2.67 2.45 5.81
N LYS A 36 3.68 2.15 4.98
CA LYS A 36 5.01 2.79 5.08
C LYS A 36 4.98 4.27 4.72
N VAL A 37 4.24 4.64 3.67
CA VAL A 37 4.09 6.05 3.27
C VAL A 37 3.30 6.82 4.32
N GLU A 38 2.14 6.30 4.71
CA GLU A 38 1.28 6.91 5.73
C GLU A 38 2.01 7.06 7.07
N GLY A 39 2.71 6.01 7.53
CA GLY A 39 3.51 6.08 8.76
C GLY A 39 4.62 7.12 8.72
N ARG A 40 5.23 7.33 7.55
CA ARG A 40 6.24 8.37 7.36
C ARG A 40 5.61 9.77 7.44
N VAL A 41 4.47 9.98 6.79
CA VAL A 41 3.72 11.25 6.86
C VAL A 41 3.37 11.57 8.32
N PHE A 42 2.83 10.59 9.07
CA PHE A 42 2.50 10.78 10.48
C PHE A 42 3.71 11.15 11.35
N ALA A 43 4.86 10.50 11.14
CA ALA A 43 6.07 10.82 11.89
C ALA A 43 6.53 12.27 11.65
N PHE A 44 6.48 12.75 10.41
CA PHE A 44 6.83 14.13 10.10
C PHE A 44 5.81 15.14 10.66
N LEU A 45 4.51 14.85 10.61
CA LEU A 45 3.48 15.69 11.23
C LEU A 45 3.71 15.84 12.73
N ASP A 46 4.03 14.74 13.42
CA ASP A 46 4.33 14.73 14.84
C ASP A 46 5.57 15.56 15.17
N MET A 47 6.65 15.42 14.40
CA MET A 47 7.87 16.23 14.57
C MET A 47 7.61 17.73 14.36
N VAL A 48 6.79 18.12 13.39
CA VAL A 48 6.43 19.53 13.17
C VAL A 48 5.55 20.05 14.31
N ARG A 49 4.57 19.28 14.77
CA ARG A 49 3.73 19.63 15.93
C ARG A 49 4.54 19.78 17.23
N GLN A 50 5.61 19.00 17.39
CA GLN A 50 6.55 19.12 18.52
C GLN A 50 7.57 20.25 18.34
N GLY A 51 7.55 20.98 17.21
CA GLY A 51 8.51 22.04 16.91
C GLY A 51 9.93 21.55 16.62
N LEU A 52 10.10 20.25 16.33
CA LEU A 52 11.38 19.62 15.99
C LEU A 52 11.77 19.86 14.53
N LEU A 53 10.79 20.09 13.66
CA LEU A 53 10.96 20.38 12.24
C LEU A 53 10.04 21.52 11.81
N THR A 54 10.38 22.19 10.70
CA THR A 54 9.48 23.13 10.04
C THR A 54 8.66 22.42 8.95
N SER A 55 7.48 22.96 8.63
CA SER A 55 6.59 22.44 7.57
C SER A 55 7.28 22.38 6.21
N GLU A 56 8.22 23.29 5.92
CA GLU A 56 8.96 23.29 4.67
C GLU A 56 9.90 22.09 4.55
N VAL A 57 10.67 21.79 5.62
CA VAL A 57 11.60 20.66 5.63
C VAL A 57 10.83 19.34 5.57
N ALA A 58 9.74 19.23 6.35
CA ALA A 58 8.90 18.04 6.36
C ALA A 58 8.22 17.78 5.00
N GLY A 59 7.64 18.81 4.38
CA GLY A 59 7.03 18.73 3.06
C GLY A 59 8.03 18.30 1.99
N GLN A 60 9.22 18.93 1.97
CA GLN A 60 10.28 18.57 1.02
C GLN A 60 10.71 17.10 1.15
N GLN A 61 10.87 16.58 2.38
CA GLN A 61 11.24 15.18 2.63
C GLN A 61 10.16 14.18 2.21
N LEU A 62 8.90 14.61 2.23
CA LEU A 62 7.76 13.82 1.75
C LEU A 62 7.50 14.02 0.25
N GLY A 63 8.23 14.92 -0.43
CA GLY A 63 8.02 15.23 -1.84
C GLY A 63 6.73 16.02 -2.11
N MET A 64 6.22 16.75 -1.12
CA MET A 64 5.03 17.60 -1.22
C MET A 64 5.38 19.08 -0.97
N THR A 65 4.53 19.98 -1.42
CA THR A 65 4.64 21.41 -1.15
C THR A 65 4.31 21.72 0.31
N VAL A 66 4.76 22.89 0.78
CA VAL A 66 4.44 23.37 2.15
C VAL A 66 2.93 23.43 2.37
N ALA A 67 2.17 23.92 1.38
CA ALA A 67 0.72 24.03 1.46
C ALA A 67 0.02 22.65 1.55
N GLU A 68 0.51 21.65 0.80
CA GLU A 68 0.00 20.28 0.89
C GLU A 68 0.29 19.66 2.24
N PHE A 69 1.46 19.93 2.81
CA PHE A 69 1.82 19.46 4.14
C PHE A 69 0.99 20.14 5.24
N GLU A 70 0.84 21.47 5.18
CA GLU A 70 0.03 22.24 6.14
C GLU A 70 -1.46 21.87 6.10
N ALA A 71 -1.99 21.43 4.96
CA ALA A 71 -3.35 20.91 4.87
C ALA A 71 -3.56 19.60 5.67
N LEU A 72 -2.48 18.91 6.05
CA LEU A 72 -2.49 17.66 6.84
C LEU A 72 -2.18 17.89 8.33
N LEU A 73 -1.76 19.09 8.71
CA LEU A 73 -1.29 19.45 10.05
C LEU A 73 -2.43 19.73 11.04
#